data_AF-A0A8H4AH47-F1
#
_entry.id   AF-A0A8H4AH47-F1
#
_cell.length_a   1.000
_cell.length_b   1.000
_cell.length_c   1.000
_cell.angle_alpha   90.00
_cell.angle_beta   90.00
_cell.angle_gamma   90.00
#
_symmetry.space_group_name_H-M   'P 1'
#
loop_
_entity.id
_entity.type
_entity.pdbx_description
1 polymer ?
#
loop_
_entity_poly.entity_id
_entity_poly.type
_entity_poly.pdbx_seq_one_letter_code
_entity_poly.pdbx_strand_id
1 'polypeptide(L)'
;MDFYVIFFAFLFALAVNVQSYIIPREVLDSDGCARIHNEFITKKKTNFSYADVKDCYQTFPFDKDIASKTIDTLTGLVSGFYVFFDKAKEPPNPGFDFRPIDLKSELENFRDKSYSTLYDFTTDVRHLFYDLKDPHTMFGSYCFTTFVFHTNMTFYSVVNNGEQKIKVFDDTIDQCNIDCEVTHIDGQPALNVITEFANDLVYASRDLGVRFNIALDRAYKFPSFAVRTELPEKSDITYTLKCDNKNPFDVKRNWNAFVQNVTDLNKFKDSKSYFDNICNPSEGIILGHPSTSFQEVTIIPDSINEILKQDQSITIIKIIDDFISFYKVQDFGIVKFYTEQPVDRNGTTKLLPDVIQGFKELANTGVKKVVLDLSDNTGGYIFTTYFISLLLFPNTFPSFDFDIRISKQMRLAITEQYKLLTSNNIYDIQGYVDAKTYANFTSAEDFIGNNVYERGGIKDNYSNKYVDGAGINSMRKIIQTNLTTPLPWNPEDFIILTNGLCGSSCSLITEHAAEFSNISTVAIGGLACNKLLSYSSFTGGTVNNATQTFNSLGELGLLNNTLMPKPFPLTGMTSNYAIKEVYSKINPDDILDFTFKPADFRLFYDEKNVRNFSILWSQAAALIGSKSKTN
;
A
#
# COMPACT_ATOMS: atom_id res chain seq x y z
N MET A 1 -48.05 -2.76 -72.68
CA MET A 1 -49.10 -3.62 -72.12
C MET A 1 -48.44 -4.64 -71.21
N ASP A 2 -47.82 -4.21 -70.11
CA ASP A 2 -48.42 -3.59 -68.90
C ASP A 2 -48.73 -4.72 -67.90
N PHE A 3 -48.35 -4.70 -66.62
CA PHE A 3 -47.65 -3.73 -65.78
C PHE A 3 -47.13 -4.48 -64.53
N TYR A 4 -46.12 -3.89 -63.89
CA TYR A 4 -45.46 -4.22 -62.62
C TYR A 4 -46.38 -4.54 -61.43
N VAL A 5 -45.92 -5.39 -60.48
CA VAL A 5 -45.75 -5.00 -59.05
C VAL A 5 -44.58 -5.76 -58.44
N ILE A 6 -43.69 -4.98 -57.84
CA ILE A 6 -42.47 -5.28 -57.09
C ILE A 6 -42.81 -5.43 -55.60
N PHE A 7 -42.15 -6.34 -54.88
CA PHE A 7 -41.98 -6.26 -53.43
C PHE A 7 -40.48 -6.33 -53.10
N PHE A 8 -39.87 -5.18 -52.80
CA PHE A 8 -38.53 -5.07 -52.22
C PHE A 8 -38.67 -5.03 -50.69
N ALA A 9 -38.05 -5.99 -49.99
CA ALA A 9 -37.73 -5.85 -48.58
C ALA A 9 -36.34 -5.19 -48.48
N PHE A 10 -36.30 -3.97 -47.93
CA PHE A 10 -35.06 -3.29 -47.58
C PHE A 10 -34.43 -3.95 -46.35
N LEU A 11 -33.30 -4.63 -46.53
CA LEU A 11 -32.36 -4.95 -45.46
C LEU A 11 -31.16 -4.01 -45.61
N PHE A 12 -31.12 -2.97 -44.78
CA PHE A 12 -29.94 -2.16 -44.57
C PHE A 12 -28.89 -3.03 -43.87
N ALA A 13 -27.95 -3.59 -44.63
CA ALA A 13 -26.70 -4.10 -44.06
C ALA A 13 -25.74 -2.91 -43.88
N LEU A 14 -25.63 -2.43 -42.64
CA LEU A 14 -24.50 -1.62 -42.22
C LEU A 14 -23.24 -2.49 -42.36
N ALA A 15 -22.40 -2.18 -43.34
CA ALA A 15 -21.08 -2.78 -43.48
C ALA A 15 -20.21 -2.32 -42.29
N VAL A 16 -20.14 -3.16 -41.26
CA VAL A 16 -19.07 -3.07 -40.26
C VAL A 16 -17.80 -3.53 -40.95
N ASN A 17 -16.88 -2.61 -41.15
CA ASN A 17 -15.56 -2.89 -41.71
C ASN A 17 -14.73 -3.62 -40.63
N VAL A 18 -14.98 -4.92 -40.45
CA VAL A 18 -14.15 -5.77 -39.59
C VAL A 18 -12.94 -6.17 -40.43
N GLN A 19 -11.87 -5.40 -40.30
CA GLN A 19 -10.57 -5.77 -40.85
C GLN A 19 -10.07 -6.99 -40.06
N SER A 20 -10.31 -8.17 -40.62
CA SER A 20 -9.85 -9.44 -40.08
C SER A 20 -8.35 -9.54 -40.35
N TYR A 21 -7.55 -9.38 -39.30
CA TYR A 21 -6.12 -9.68 -39.34
C TYR A 21 -5.93 -11.19 -39.51
N ILE A 22 -5.68 -11.63 -40.74
CA ILE A 22 -5.14 -12.97 -40.99
C ILE A 22 -3.64 -12.90 -40.66
N ILE A 23 -3.26 -13.48 -39.52
CA ILE A 23 -1.88 -13.52 -39.06
C ILE A 23 -1.16 -14.72 -39.71
N PRO A 24 -0.06 -14.52 -40.45
CA PRO A 24 0.74 -15.60 -41.01
C PRO A 24 1.40 -16.45 -39.91
N ARG A 25 1.58 -17.75 -40.20
CA ARG A 25 2.10 -18.78 -39.29
C ARG A 25 3.52 -18.54 -38.77
N GLU A 26 4.23 -17.52 -39.26
CA GLU A 26 5.57 -17.09 -38.79
C GLU A 26 5.54 -16.22 -37.51
N VAL A 27 4.38 -15.69 -37.10
CA VAL A 27 4.26 -14.77 -35.93
C VAL A 27 4.27 -15.49 -34.57
N LEU A 28 4.13 -16.82 -34.56
CA LEU A 28 4.12 -17.62 -33.32
C LEU A 28 5.46 -17.60 -32.55
N ASP A 29 6.58 -17.30 -33.22
CA ASP A 29 7.89 -17.19 -32.55
C ASP A 29 8.15 -15.80 -31.93
N SER A 30 7.46 -14.73 -32.37
CA SER A 30 7.64 -13.37 -31.85
C SER A 30 6.65 -12.95 -30.76
N ASP A 31 5.50 -13.63 -30.62
CA ASP A 31 4.49 -13.28 -29.61
C ASP A 31 4.86 -13.83 -28.21
N GLY A 32 5.33 -12.93 -27.34
CA GLY A 32 5.71 -13.28 -25.97
C GLY A 32 4.57 -13.88 -25.15
N CYS A 33 3.35 -13.36 -25.29
CA CYS A 33 2.19 -13.88 -24.54
C CYS A 33 1.83 -15.31 -25.00
N ALA A 34 1.96 -15.60 -26.29
CA ALA A 34 1.77 -16.96 -26.81
C ALA A 34 2.83 -17.93 -26.28
N ARG A 35 4.10 -17.51 -26.18
CA ARG A 35 5.17 -18.34 -25.60
C ARG A 35 4.91 -18.64 -24.12
N ILE A 36 4.51 -17.64 -23.34
CA ILE A 36 4.10 -17.82 -21.92
C ILE A 36 2.98 -18.86 -21.80
N HIS A 37 1.90 -18.69 -22.57
CA HIS A 37 0.77 -19.62 -22.55
C HIS A 37 1.22 -21.04 -22.91
N ASN A 38 1.99 -21.19 -23.99
CA ASN A 38 2.51 -22.48 -24.43
C ASN A 38 3.37 -23.15 -23.35
N GLU A 39 4.26 -22.43 -22.68
CA GLU A 39 5.04 -22.95 -21.55
C GLU A 39 4.13 -23.42 -20.40
N PHE A 40 3.09 -22.65 -20.07
CA PHE A 40 2.14 -22.99 -19.02
C PHE A 40 1.36 -24.28 -19.33
N ILE A 41 0.70 -24.38 -20.49
CA ILE A 41 -0.09 -25.59 -20.81
C ILE A 41 0.76 -26.83 -21.06
N THR A 42 1.91 -26.69 -21.73
CA THR A 42 2.73 -27.85 -22.13
C THR A 42 3.67 -28.33 -21.02
N LYS A 43 4.27 -27.41 -20.25
CA LYS A 43 5.27 -27.73 -19.21
C LYS A 43 4.75 -27.53 -17.79
N LYS A 44 3.52 -27.01 -17.60
CA LYS A 44 2.95 -26.66 -16.29
C LYS A 44 3.80 -25.66 -15.50
N LYS A 45 4.53 -24.80 -16.21
CA LYS A 45 5.33 -23.73 -15.61
C LYS A 45 4.45 -22.61 -15.08
N THR A 46 4.78 -22.10 -13.90
CA THR A 46 4.23 -20.86 -13.33
C THR A 46 5.27 -19.73 -13.27
N ASN A 47 6.50 -20.02 -13.71
CA ASN A 47 7.58 -19.06 -13.90
C ASN A 47 7.97 -18.96 -15.38
N PHE A 48 8.35 -17.75 -15.79
CA PHE A 48 8.57 -17.36 -17.18
C PHE A 48 9.85 -16.53 -17.30
N SER A 49 10.42 -16.52 -18.50
CA SER A 49 11.63 -15.74 -18.74
C SER A 49 11.30 -14.24 -18.79
N TYR A 50 12.26 -13.41 -18.37
CA TYR A 50 12.19 -11.96 -18.57
C TYR A 50 11.86 -11.58 -20.01
N ALA A 51 12.47 -12.25 -20.99
CA ALA A 51 12.30 -11.94 -22.40
C ALA A 51 10.86 -12.18 -22.88
N ASP A 52 10.22 -13.26 -22.45
CA ASP A 52 8.84 -13.56 -22.85
C ASP A 52 7.84 -12.55 -22.29
N VAL A 53 8.03 -12.13 -21.02
CA VAL A 53 7.16 -11.12 -20.41
C VAL A 53 7.41 -9.75 -21.04
N LYS A 54 8.67 -9.39 -21.29
CA LYS A 54 9.03 -8.16 -22.01
C LYS A 54 8.35 -8.09 -23.37
N ASP A 55 8.50 -9.14 -24.19
CA ASP A 55 7.88 -9.19 -25.52
C ASP A 55 6.35 -9.11 -25.42
N CYS A 56 5.74 -9.78 -24.43
CA CYS A 56 4.29 -9.72 -24.20
C CYS A 56 3.83 -8.30 -23.86
N TYR A 57 4.46 -7.62 -22.89
CA TYR A 57 4.10 -6.26 -22.49
C TYR A 57 4.37 -5.22 -23.59
N GLN A 58 5.46 -5.38 -24.35
CA GLN A 58 5.87 -4.42 -25.38
C GLN A 58 5.20 -4.67 -26.75
N THR A 59 4.35 -5.70 -26.88
CA THR A 59 3.61 -5.96 -28.13
C THR A 59 2.54 -4.91 -28.43
N PHE A 60 2.05 -4.17 -27.42
CA PHE A 60 0.96 -3.20 -27.60
C PHE A 60 1.50 -1.83 -27.98
N PRO A 61 1.28 -1.35 -29.24
CA PRO A 61 1.77 -0.05 -29.67
C PRO A 61 1.09 1.07 -28.88
N PHE A 62 1.77 2.21 -28.78
CA PHE A 62 1.18 3.41 -28.18
C PHE A 62 -0.08 3.85 -28.94
N ASP A 63 -1.16 4.09 -28.19
CA ASP A 63 -2.42 4.60 -28.71
C ASP A 63 -2.72 5.97 -28.07
N LYS A 64 -2.73 7.02 -28.90
CA LYS A 64 -2.91 8.40 -28.45
C LYS A 64 -4.31 8.68 -27.90
N ASP A 65 -5.33 8.00 -28.40
CA ASP A 65 -6.72 8.18 -27.92
C ASP A 65 -6.89 7.53 -26.54
N ILE A 66 -6.37 6.30 -26.37
CA ILE A 66 -6.31 5.65 -25.05
C ILE A 66 -5.53 6.52 -24.07
N ALA A 67 -4.33 6.99 -24.46
CA ALA A 67 -3.50 7.82 -23.59
C ALA A 67 -4.23 9.12 -23.18
N SER A 68 -4.82 9.83 -24.14
CA SER A 68 -5.52 11.10 -23.89
C SER A 68 -6.71 10.92 -22.95
N LYS A 69 -7.51 9.88 -23.14
CA LYS A 69 -8.67 9.56 -22.29
C LYS A 69 -8.24 9.12 -20.88
N THR A 70 -7.15 8.37 -20.77
CA THR A 70 -6.57 8.00 -19.47
C THR A 70 -6.14 9.23 -18.69
N ILE A 71 -5.48 10.20 -19.33
CA ILE A 71 -5.12 11.48 -18.70
C ILE A 71 -6.38 12.27 -18.30
N ASP A 72 -7.42 12.33 -19.16
CA ASP A 72 -8.69 12.99 -18.82
C ASP A 72 -9.34 12.38 -17.57
N THR A 73 -9.40 11.04 -17.51
CA THR A 73 -9.94 10.31 -16.36
C THR A 73 -9.14 10.59 -15.10
N LEU A 74 -7.81 10.47 -15.14
CA LEU A 74 -6.95 10.71 -13.98
C LEU A 74 -7.09 12.14 -13.49
N THR A 75 -7.00 13.13 -14.38
CA THR A 75 -7.16 14.55 -14.03
C THR A 75 -8.50 14.81 -13.38
N GLY A 76 -9.60 14.24 -13.92
CA GLY A 76 -10.92 14.39 -13.33
C GLY A 76 -11.08 13.71 -11.96
N LEU A 77 -10.48 12.54 -11.76
CA LEU A 77 -10.48 11.84 -10.46
C LEU A 77 -9.68 12.63 -9.41
N VAL A 78 -8.43 13.00 -9.69
CA VAL A 78 -7.59 13.68 -8.70
C VAL A 78 -8.08 15.11 -8.41
N SER A 79 -8.48 15.88 -9.43
CA SER A 79 -9.00 17.23 -9.20
C SER A 79 -10.41 17.23 -8.58
N GLY A 80 -11.17 16.16 -8.76
CA GLY A 80 -12.52 16.01 -8.22
C GLY A 80 -12.56 15.48 -6.79
N PHE A 81 -11.71 14.51 -6.44
CA PHE A 81 -11.92 13.68 -5.24
C PHE A 81 -10.67 13.40 -4.41
N TYR A 82 -9.45 13.64 -4.92
CA TYR A 82 -8.23 13.44 -4.13
C TYR A 82 -8.06 14.57 -3.11
N VAL A 83 -7.94 14.21 -1.84
CA VAL A 83 -7.94 15.18 -0.75
C VAL A 83 -6.66 16.05 -0.70
N PHE A 84 -5.51 15.44 -1.01
CA PHE A 84 -4.22 16.12 -0.98
C PHE A 84 -3.82 16.75 -2.32
N PHE A 85 -4.77 16.93 -3.25
CA PHE A 85 -4.51 17.47 -4.59
C PHE A 85 -3.74 18.81 -4.57
N ASP A 86 -4.14 19.74 -3.69
CA ASP A 86 -3.46 21.03 -3.54
C ASP A 86 -2.26 20.94 -2.60
N LYS A 87 -2.32 20.10 -1.56
CA LYS A 87 -1.26 19.88 -0.58
C LYS A 87 0.00 19.26 -1.20
N ALA A 88 -0.16 18.38 -2.21
CA ALA A 88 0.95 17.73 -2.92
C ALA A 88 1.90 18.72 -3.63
N LYS A 89 1.46 19.97 -3.87
CA LYS A 89 2.26 21.03 -4.50
C LYS A 89 3.25 21.69 -3.54
N GLU A 90 3.15 21.43 -2.24
CA GLU A 90 3.98 22.07 -1.24
C GLU A 90 5.35 21.39 -1.10
N PRO A 91 6.39 22.16 -0.73
CA PRO A 91 7.68 21.57 -0.34
C PRO A 91 7.50 20.57 0.81
N PRO A 92 8.33 19.51 0.86
CA PRO A 92 8.32 18.58 1.98
C PRO A 92 8.63 19.32 3.29
N ASN A 93 7.93 18.93 4.36
CA ASN A 93 8.27 19.38 5.71
C ASN A 93 9.68 18.89 6.10
N PRO A 94 10.41 19.61 6.98
CA PRO A 94 11.71 19.18 7.44
C PRO A 94 11.69 17.73 7.96
N GLY A 95 12.62 16.91 7.48
CA GLY A 95 12.71 15.48 7.79
C GLY A 95 12.21 14.56 6.67
N PHE A 96 11.47 15.08 5.70
CA PHE A 96 11.08 14.33 4.49
C PHE A 96 11.89 14.71 3.26
N ASP A 97 11.96 13.76 2.32
CA ASP A 97 12.63 13.90 1.03
C ASP A 97 11.72 13.35 -0.09
N PHE A 98 10.91 14.26 -0.64
CA PHE A 98 10.06 14.03 -1.80
C PHE A 98 9.89 15.31 -2.61
N ARG A 99 9.60 15.15 -3.90
CA ARG A 99 9.40 16.27 -4.83
C ARG A 99 7.97 16.83 -4.69
N PRO A 100 7.78 18.16 -4.68
CA PRO A 100 6.45 18.75 -4.81
C PRO A 100 5.86 18.50 -6.20
N ILE A 101 4.56 18.19 -6.27
CA ILE A 101 3.91 17.74 -7.49
C ILE A 101 2.65 18.56 -7.76
N ASP A 102 2.64 19.24 -8.91
CA ASP A 102 1.39 19.72 -9.51
C ASP A 102 0.82 18.63 -10.42
N LEU A 103 0.04 17.72 -9.83
CA LEU A 103 -0.49 16.55 -10.52
C LEU A 103 -1.21 16.90 -11.83
N LYS A 104 -1.98 18.00 -11.86
CA LYS A 104 -2.68 18.41 -13.08
C LYS A 104 -1.70 18.81 -14.18
N SER A 105 -0.72 19.66 -13.84
CA SER A 105 0.26 20.11 -14.82
C SER A 105 1.14 18.96 -15.32
N GLU A 106 1.56 18.05 -14.43
CA GLU A 106 2.35 16.88 -14.79
C GLU A 106 1.56 15.87 -15.64
N LEU A 107 0.28 15.66 -15.33
CA LEU A 107 -0.61 14.81 -16.15
C LEU A 107 -0.78 15.36 -17.57
N GLU A 108 -0.93 16.68 -17.72
CA GLU A 108 -1.03 17.32 -19.03
C GLU A 108 0.28 17.21 -19.84
N ASN A 109 1.44 17.27 -19.19
CA ASN A 109 2.75 17.11 -19.85
C ASN A 109 2.89 15.75 -20.57
N PHE A 110 2.21 14.70 -20.11
CA PHE A 110 2.25 13.38 -20.76
C PHE A 110 1.61 13.38 -22.16
N ARG A 111 0.76 14.35 -22.50
CA ARG A 111 0.13 14.44 -23.83
C ARG A 111 1.11 14.80 -24.94
N ASP A 112 2.18 15.51 -24.58
CA ASP A 112 3.20 16.00 -25.51
C ASP A 112 4.41 15.04 -25.62
N LYS A 113 4.49 14.05 -24.73
CA LYS A 113 5.55 13.03 -24.78
C LYS A 113 5.28 11.98 -25.86
N SER A 114 6.36 11.47 -26.45
CA SER A 114 6.31 10.40 -27.44
C SER A 114 6.63 9.06 -26.80
N TYR A 115 5.80 8.05 -27.09
CA TYR A 115 5.93 6.70 -26.55
C TYR A 115 5.94 5.67 -27.68
N SER A 116 6.66 4.58 -27.48
CA SER A 116 6.68 3.46 -28.44
C SER A 116 5.53 2.50 -28.17
N THR A 117 5.31 2.17 -26.90
CA THR A 117 4.31 1.20 -26.47
C THR A 117 3.34 1.80 -25.47
N LEU A 118 2.18 1.16 -25.30
CA LEU A 118 1.25 1.50 -24.22
C LEU A 118 1.86 1.19 -22.84
N TYR A 119 2.74 0.18 -22.74
CA TYR A 119 3.52 -0.11 -21.54
C TYR A 119 4.32 1.11 -21.10
N ASP A 120 5.13 1.69 -21.99
CA ASP A 120 6.00 2.84 -21.68
C ASP A 120 5.17 4.03 -21.15
N PHE A 121 4.06 4.37 -21.82
CA PHE A 121 3.16 5.43 -21.38
C PHE A 121 2.60 5.17 -19.98
N THR A 122 2.07 3.97 -19.73
CA THR A 122 1.44 3.67 -18.43
C THR A 122 2.44 3.60 -17.28
N THR A 123 3.67 3.17 -17.54
CA THR A 123 4.76 3.14 -16.56
C THR A 123 5.19 4.56 -16.20
N ASP A 124 5.39 5.43 -17.19
CA ASP A 124 5.69 6.85 -16.98
C ASP A 124 4.63 7.55 -16.12
N VAL A 125 3.34 7.33 -16.43
CA VAL A 125 2.24 7.91 -15.63
C VAL A 125 2.21 7.32 -14.22
N ARG A 126 2.52 6.03 -14.05
CA ARG A 126 2.59 5.39 -12.73
C ARG A 126 3.70 6.00 -11.86
N HIS A 127 4.87 6.28 -12.44
CA HIS A 127 5.98 6.91 -11.72
C HIS A 127 5.61 8.30 -11.18
N LEU A 128 4.79 9.09 -11.89
CA LEU A 128 4.25 10.34 -11.35
C LEU A 128 3.48 10.12 -10.02
N PHE A 129 2.69 9.05 -9.93
CA PHE A 129 1.98 8.73 -8.68
C PHE A 129 2.92 8.16 -7.61
N TYR A 130 3.96 7.42 -8.00
CA TYR A 130 4.98 6.98 -7.06
C TYR A 130 5.73 8.15 -6.43
N ASP A 131 5.89 9.27 -7.13
CA ASP A 131 6.49 10.48 -6.58
C ASP A 131 5.69 11.13 -5.46
N LEU A 132 4.38 10.85 -5.33
CA LEU A 132 3.57 11.34 -4.20
C LEU A 132 3.97 10.70 -2.86
N LYS A 133 4.69 9.56 -2.94
CA LYS A 133 5.14 8.76 -1.80
C LYS A 133 3.99 8.38 -0.84
N ASP A 134 2.82 8.12 -1.43
CA ASP A 134 1.56 7.82 -0.76
C ASP A 134 0.94 6.56 -1.36
N PRO A 135 0.91 5.42 -0.64
CA PRO A 135 0.34 4.19 -1.13
C PRO A 135 -1.19 4.19 -1.21
N HIS A 136 -1.88 5.19 -0.64
CA HIS A 136 -3.31 5.39 -0.88
C HIS A 136 -3.58 6.08 -2.21
N THR A 137 -2.58 6.67 -2.86
CA THR A 137 -2.76 7.43 -4.10
C THR A 137 -1.89 6.89 -5.22
N MET A 138 -2.48 6.10 -6.10
CA MET A 138 -1.76 5.36 -7.15
C MET A 138 -2.53 5.27 -8.45
N PHE A 139 -1.79 5.07 -9.54
CA PHE A 139 -2.30 4.66 -10.84
C PHE A 139 -1.68 3.33 -11.24
N GLY A 140 -2.49 2.42 -11.77
CA GLY A 140 -2.04 1.09 -12.16
C GLY A 140 -2.77 0.57 -13.39
N SER A 141 -2.14 -0.40 -14.06
CA SER A 141 -2.76 -1.16 -15.13
C SER A 141 -2.45 -2.64 -14.94
N TYR A 142 -3.48 -3.44 -14.75
CA TYR A 142 -3.35 -4.90 -14.67
C TYR A 142 -2.68 -5.47 -15.90
N CYS A 143 -2.90 -4.85 -17.06
CA CYS A 143 -2.23 -5.17 -18.32
C CYS A 143 -0.69 -5.28 -18.19
N PHE A 144 -0.09 -4.49 -17.30
CA PHE A 144 1.37 -4.35 -17.19
C PHE A 144 1.89 -4.62 -15.79
N THR A 145 1.07 -5.23 -14.94
CA THR A 145 1.47 -5.69 -13.59
C THR A 145 1.05 -7.14 -13.33
N THR A 146 0.60 -7.89 -14.34
CA THR A 146 0.25 -9.32 -14.19
C THR A 146 1.41 -10.17 -13.69
N PHE A 147 2.64 -9.83 -14.09
CA PHE A 147 3.86 -10.53 -13.70
C PHE A 147 4.67 -9.74 -12.65
N VAL A 148 5.36 -10.49 -11.80
CA VAL A 148 6.32 -10.02 -10.81
C VAL A 148 7.67 -10.66 -11.10
N PHE A 149 8.73 -9.86 -11.04
CA PHE A 149 10.10 -10.24 -11.35
C PHE A 149 10.89 -10.42 -10.07
N HIS A 150 11.65 -11.51 -9.97
CA HIS A 150 12.52 -11.76 -8.82
C HIS A 150 13.90 -12.29 -9.21
N THR A 151 14.90 -11.99 -8.39
CA THR A 151 16.31 -12.41 -8.61
C THR A 151 16.74 -13.58 -7.73
N ASN A 152 15.82 -14.11 -6.90
CA ASN A 152 16.08 -15.20 -5.94
C ASN A 152 17.08 -14.88 -4.81
N MET A 153 17.51 -13.62 -4.69
CA MET A 153 18.41 -13.12 -3.65
C MET A 153 17.80 -11.89 -2.98
N THR A 154 17.58 -11.94 -1.66
CA THR A 154 17.02 -10.85 -0.84
C THR A 154 18.08 -10.25 0.06
N PHE A 155 17.80 -9.07 0.63
CA PHE A 155 18.83 -8.28 1.32
C PHE A 155 18.44 -7.91 2.75
N TYR A 156 19.40 -7.39 3.48
CA TYR A 156 19.17 -6.65 4.72
C TYR A 156 20.30 -5.65 4.88
N SER A 157 20.11 -4.69 5.79
CA SER A 157 21.17 -3.74 6.13
C SER A 157 21.49 -3.82 7.60
N VAL A 158 22.79 -3.76 7.93
CA VAL A 158 23.28 -3.69 9.29
C VAL A 158 24.16 -2.47 9.48
N VAL A 159 24.20 -1.96 10.70
CA VAL A 159 25.12 -0.89 11.10
C VAL A 159 26.07 -1.42 12.17
N ASN A 160 27.32 -1.64 11.79
CA ASN A 160 28.38 -2.13 12.68
C ASN A 160 29.43 -1.03 12.86
N ASN A 161 29.68 -0.60 14.10
CA ASN A 161 30.65 0.47 14.42
C ASN A 161 30.45 1.77 13.60
N GLY A 162 29.21 2.11 13.26
CA GLY A 162 28.85 3.29 12.48
C GLY A 162 28.94 3.13 10.96
N GLU A 163 29.40 1.98 10.46
CA GLU A 163 29.40 1.65 9.03
C GLU A 163 28.13 0.88 8.67
N GLN A 164 27.38 1.38 7.69
CA GLN A 164 26.18 0.72 7.16
C GLN A 164 26.54 -0.16 5.97
N LYS A 165 26.09 -1.42 6.00
CA LYS A 165 26.37 -2.42 4.96
C LYS A 165 25.09 -3.04 4.45
N ILE A 166 25.13 -3.51 3.21
CA ILE A 166 24.11 -4.38 2.62
C ILE A 166 24.62 -5.81 2.67
N LYS A 167 23.77 -6.75 3.08
CA LYS A 167 24.10 -8.16 3.18
C LYS A 167 22.99 -9.02 2.60
N VAL A 168 23.32 -10.23 2.17
CA VAL A 168 22.35 -11.19 1.62
C VAL A 168 21.52 -11.77 2.76
N PHE A 169 20.22 -11.51 2.77
CA PHE A 169 19.31 -12.08 3.76
C PHE A 169 18.98 -13.53 3.43
N ASP A 170 18.64 -13.82 2.18
CA ASP A 170 18.41 -15.16 1.69
C ASP A 170 18.84 -15.28 0.21
N ASP A 171 19.32 -16.46 -0.16
CA ASP A 171 19.65 -16.83 -1.54
C ASP A 171 19.16 -18.26 -1.81
N THR A 172 18.03 -18.33 -2.51
CA THR A 172 17.35 -19.60 -2.81
C THR A 172 18.05 -20.41 -3.90
N ILE A 173 19.07 -19.86 -4.57
CA ILE A 173 19.89 -20.55 -5.57
C ILE A 173 21.18 -21.08 -4.94
N ASP A 174 21.85 -20.27 -4.11
CA ASP A 174 23.08 -20.66 -3.41
C ASP A 174 23.13 -20.10 -1.99
N GLN A 175 22.74 -20.95 -1.03
CA GLN A 175 22.70 -20.62 0.39
C GLN A 175 24.07 -20.27 0.98
N CYS A 176 25.19 -20.57 0.30
CA CYS A 176 26.52 -20.17 0.77
C CYS A 176 26.74 -18.65 0.71
N ASN A 177 25.86 -17.92 0.02
CA ASN A 177 25.90 -16.46 -0.09
C ASN A 177 25.21 -15.74 1.07
N ILE A 178 24.44 -16.47 1.90
CA ILE A 178 23.74 -15.90 3.06
C ILE A 178 24.76 -15.23 3.98
N ASP A 179 24.40 -14.03 4.47
CA ASP A 179 25.24 -13.17 5.31
C ASP A 179 26.54 -12.67 4.65
N CYS A 180 26.74 -12.85 3.34
CA CYS A 180 27.82 -12.17 2.63
C CYS A 180 27.49 -10.68 2.42
N GLU A 181 28.51 -9.83 2.49
CA GLU A 181 28.38 -8.41 2.18
C GLU A 181 28.19 -8.21 0.68
N VAL A 182 27.14 -7.49 0.28
CA VAL A 182 26.93 -7.04 -1.10
C VAL A 182 27.63 -5.70 -1.24
N THR A 183 28.81 -5.70 -1.86
CA THR A 183 29.61 -4.48 -1.98
C THR A 183 29.15 -3.63 -3.17
N HIS A 184 28.85 -4.29 -4.29
CA HIS A 184 28.43 -3.63 -5.52
C HIS A 184 27.28 -4.38 -6.19
N ILE A 185 26.47 -3.63 -6.93
CA ILE A 185 25.40 -4.11 -7.80
C ILE A 185 25.64 -3.47 -9.17
N ASP A 186 25.82 -4.28 -10.21
CA ASP A 186 26.20 -3.84 -11.56
C ASP A 186 27.42 -2.88 -11.56
N GLY A 187 28.38 -3.15 -10.68
CA GLY A 187 29.60 -2.35 -10.53
C GLY A 187 29.44 -1.03 -9.77
N GLN A 188 28.23 -0.69 -9.28
CA GLN A 188 27.97 0.49 -8.44
C GLN A 188 27.83 0.10 -6.97
N PRO A 189 28.20 0.97 -6.01
CA PRO A 189 28.08 0.67 -4.58
C PRO A 189 26.65 0.25 -4.19
N ALA A 190 26.51 -0.90 -3.54
CA ALA A 190 25.20 -1.51 -3.30
C ALA A 190 24.26 -0.62 -2.46
N LEU A 191 24.80 0.07 -1.45
CA LEU A 191 24.02 0.99 -0.61
C LEU A 191 23.40 2.12 -1.43
N ASN A 192 24.14 2.68 -2.40
CA ASN A 192 23.64 3.75 -3.26
C ASN A 192 22.56 3.22 -4.20
N VAL A 193 22.80 2.08 -4.87
CA VAL A 193 21.84 1.47 -5.80
C VAL A 193 20.50 1.15 -5.12
N ILE A 194 20.53 0.60 -3.90
CA ILE A 194 19.31 0.30 -3.15
C ILE A 194 18.65 1.58 -2.63
N THR A 195 19.41 2.60 -2.26
CA THR A 195 18.87 3.90 -1.83
C THR A 195 18.19 4.64 -2.99
N GLU A 196 18.80 4.63 -4.19
CA GLU A 196 18.21 5.19 -5.41
C GLU A 196 16.93 4.45 -5.78
N PHE A 197 16.94 3.11 -5.74
CA PHE A 197 15.72 2.31 -5.92
C PHE A 197 14.63 2.67 -4.89
N ALA A 198 15.00 2.82 -3.62
CA ALA A 198 14.09 3.24 -2.57
C ALA A 198 13.55 4.66 -2.76
N ASN A 199 14.33 5.55 -3.39
CA ASN A 199 13.89 6.89 -3.70
C ASN A 199 12.89 6.91 -4.86
N ASP A 200 13.23 6.21 -5.94
CA ASP A 200 12.58 6.37 -7.23
C ASP A 200 11.37 5.43 -7.38
N LEU A 201 11.49 4.17 -6.95
CA LEU A 201 10.50 3.12 -7.25
C LEU A 201 9.69 2.66 -6.04
N VAL A 202 10.17 2.90 -4.81
CA VAL A 202 9.37 2.64 -3.61
C VAL A 202 8.47 3.85 -3.35
N TYR A 203 7.16 3.64 -3.33
CA TYR A 203 6.17 4.72 -3.18
C TYR A 203 5.53 4.76 -1.78
N ALA A 204 5.83 3.80 -0.92
CA ALA A 204 5.24 3.73 0.41
C ALA A 204 6.11 4.49 1.42
N SER A 205 5.62 5.65 1.88
CA SER A 205 6.24 6.58 2.85
C SER A 205 7.00 7.76 2.26
N ARG A 206 6.74 8.95 2.84
CA ARG A 206 7.46 10.20 2.56
C ARG A 206 8.86 10.26 3.21
N ASP A 207 9.17 9.33 4.11
CA ASP A 207 10.49 9.18 4.72
C ASP A 207 11.35 8.20 3.91
N LEU A 208 12.43 8.68 3.30
CA LEU A 208 13.35 7.86 2.51
C LEU A 208 13.97 6.71 3.33
N GLY A 209 14.22 6.91 4.63
CA GLY A 209 14.73 5.84 5.49
C GLY A 209 13.74 4.70 5.66
N VAL A 210 12.43 5.00 5.63
CA VAL A 210 11.38 3.96 5.67
C VAL A 210 11.30 3.27 4.32
N ARG A 211 11.36 4.01 3.22
CA ARG A 211 11.42 3.42 1.87
C ARG A 211 12.64 2.50 1.70
N PHE A 212 13.78 2.88 2.27
CA PHE A 212 14.98 2.05 2.29
C PHE A 212 14.76 0.74 3.05
N ASN A 213 14.07 0.77 4.19
CA ASN A 213 13.68 -0.47 4.90
C ASN A 213 12.82 -1.40 4.02
N ILE A 214 11.89 -0.84 3.25
CA ILE A 214 11.01 -1.60 2.34
C ILE A 214 11.82 -2.21 1.19
N ALA A 215 12.74 -1.45 0.61
CA ALA A 215 13.57 -1.88 -0.51
C ALA A 215 14.43 -3.12 -0.18
N LEU A 216 14.73 -3.35 1.09
CA LEU A 216 15.59 -4.44 1.54
C LEU A 216 14.89 -5.81 1.65
N ASP A 217 13.61 -5.99 1.36
CA ASP A 217 12.99 -7.33 1.28
C ASP A 217 12.83 -8.13 2.60
N ARG A 218 13.00 -7.52 3.78
CA ARG A 218 12.91 -8.27 5.05
C ARG A 218 11.49 -8.74 5.40
N ALA A 219 10.46 -8.02 4.95
CA ALA A 219 9.06 -8.36 5.17
C ALA A 219 8.27 -8.15 3.86
N TYR A 220 7.88 -9.26 3.24
CA TYR A 220 7.36 -9.40 1.86
C TYR A 220 6.00 -8.75 1.58
N LYS A 221 5.78 -7.49 1.99
CA LYS A 221 4.48 -6.82 1.87
C LYS A 221 4.38 -5.78 0.77
N PHE A 222 5.52 -5.33 0.24
CA PHE A 222 5.59 -4.40 -0.89
C PHE A 222 6.62 -4.91 -1.90
N PRO A 223 6.51 -4.50 -3.17
CA PRO A 223 7.63 -4.58 -4.09
C PRO A 223 8.87 -3.91 -3.49
N SER A 224 10.01 -4.44 -3.87
CA SER A 224 11.29 -4.27 -3.20
C SER A 224 12.42 -4.37 -4.22
N PHE A 225 13.66 -4.28 -3.78
CA PHE A 225 14.77 -4.35 -4.71
C PHE A 225 14.85 -5.72 -5.41
N ALA A 226 14.63 -6.81 -4.68
CA ALA A 226 14.71 -8.16 -5.19
C ALA A 226 13.42 -8.67 -5.84
N VAL A 227 12.27 -8.04 -5.56
CA VAL A 227 10.93 -8.43 -6.07
C VAL A 227 10.23 -7.21 -6.66
N ARG A 228 10.11 -7.15 -7.99
CA ARG A 228 9.61 -5.97 -8.73
C ARG A 228 8.32 -6.28 -9.48
N THR A 229 7.35 -5.38 -9.43
CA THR A 229 6.12 -5.44 -10.26
C THR A 229 6.31 -4.78 -11.64
N GLU A 230 7.37 -3.98 -11.78
CA GLU A 230 7.77 -3.35 -13.03
C GLU A 230 8.83 -4.20 -13.74
N LEU A 231 8.80 -4.21 -15.08
CA LEU A 231 9.80 -4.87 -15.90
C LEU A 231 11.18 -4.26 -15.62
N PRO A 232 12.16 -5.04 -15.13
CA PRO A 232 13.52 -4.54 -14.94
C PRO A 232 14.14 -4.02 -16.25
N GLU A 233 15.01 -3.02 -16.17
CA GLU A 233 15.65 -2.44 -17.36
C GLU A 233 16.49 -3.45 -18.15
N LYS A 234 17.08 -4.42 -17.45
CA LYS A 234 17.95 -5.48 -18.00
C LYS A 234 17.41 -6.86 -17.64
N SER A 235 17.77 -7.86 -18.44
CA SER A 235 17.41 -9.27 -18.21
C SER A 235 18.12 -9.91 -17.02
N ASP A 236 19.21 -9.30 -16.55
CA ASP A 236 20.04 -9.81 -15.49
C ASP A 236 20.65 -8.69 -14.64
N ILE A 237 21.17 -9.09 -13.48
CA ILE A 237 21.81 -8.25 -12.49
C ILE A 237 23.03 -8.98 -11.92
N THR A 238 24.10 -8.24 -11.63
CA THR A 238 25.33 -8.80 -11.06
C THR A 238 25.59 -8.23 -9.67
N TYR A 239 25.77 -9.12 -8.68
CA TYR A 239 26.11 -8.77 -7.31
C TYR A 239 27.58 -9.10 -7.04
N THR A 240 28.37 -8.14 -6.58
CA THR A 240 29.74 -8.39 -6.11
C THR A 240 29.71 -8.67 -4.61
N LEU A 241 29.86 -9.95 -4.25
CA LEU A 241 29.77 -10.44 -2.87
C LEU A 241 31.15 -10.52 -2.22
N LYS A 242 31.20 -10.21 -0.93
CA LYS A 242 32.35 -10.41 -0.06
C LYS A 242 31.91 -11.20 1.18
N CYS A 243 32.20 -12.50 1.16
CA CYS A 243 32.00 -13.39 2.29
C CYS A 243 33.25 -13.45 3.18
N ASP A 244 33.11 -13.86 4.44
CA ASP A 244 34.22 -13.98 5.37
C ASP A 244 35.38 -14.80 4.77
N ASN A 245 36.60 -14.25 4.86
CA ASN A 245 37.86 -14.87 4.42
C ASN A 245 37.94 -15.20 2.91
N LYS A 246 37.09 -14.60 2.07
CA LYS A 246 37.15 -14.75 0.61
C LYS A 246 37.43 -13.40 -0.06
N ASN A 247 38.14 -13.46 -1.19
CA ASN A 247 38.21 -12.33 -2.11
C ASN A 247 36.82 -12.03 -2.67
N PRO A 248 36.50 -10.76 -3.00
CA PRO A 248 35.24 -10.44 -3.66
C PRO A 248 35.04 -11.25 -4.94
N PHE A 249 33.81 -11.68 -5.19
CA PHE A 249 33.43 -12.44 -6.39
C PHE A 249 32.06 -12.02 -6.89
N ASP A 250 31.85 -12.16 -8.20
CA ASP A 250 30.61 -11.78 -8.85
C ASP A 250 29.62 -12.93 -8.92
N VAL A 251 28.37 -12.61 -8.62
CA VAL A 251 27.21 -13.49 -8.68
C VAL A 251 26.20 -12.88 -9.64
N LYS A 252 26.06 -13.48 -10.82
CA LYS A 252 25.08 -13.08 -11.82
C LYS A 252 23.72 -13.77 -11.55
N ARG A 253 22.63 -13.01 -11.63
CA ARG A 253 21.25 -13.49 -11.50
C ARG A 253 20.41 -13.01 -12.68
N ASN A 254 19.62 -13.90 -13.25
CA ASN A 254 18.61 -13.53 -14.24
C ASN A 254 17.31 -13.17 -13.51
N TRP A 255 16.54 -12.25 -14.08
CA TRP A 255 15.18 -11.98 -13.62
C TRP A 255 14.25 -13.12 -14.06
N ASN A 256 13.64 -13.78 -13.10
CA ASN A 256 12.55 -14.73 -13.33
C ASN A 256 11.23 -14.01 -13.09
N ALA A 257 10.24 -14.27 -13.93
CA ALA A 257 8.91 -13.69 -13.78
C ALA A 257 7.90 -14.75 -13.34
N PHE A 258 7.04 -14.47 -12.37
CA PHE A 258 5.88 -15.29 -12.05
C PHE A 258 4.62 -14.44 -12.14
N VAL A 259 3.48 -15.10 -12.33
CA VAL A 259 2.19 -14.42 -12.40
C VAL A 259 1.67 -14.15 -10.99
N GLN A 260 1.08 -12.98 -10.74
CA GLN A 260 0.48 -12.68 -9.42
C GLN A 260 -0.72 -13.58 -9.09
N ASN A 261 -1.45 -14.02 -10.12
CA ASN A 261 -2.59 -14.91 -10.01
C ASN A 261 -2.54 -15.98 -11.11
N VAL A 262 -2.26 -17.23 -10.75
CA VAL A 262 -2.16 -18.35 -11.72
C VAL A 262 -3.42 -18.54 -12.56
N THR A 263 -4.60 -18.12 -12.09
CA THR A 263 -5.82 -18.20 -12.90
C THR A 263 -5.76 -17.30 -14.13
N ASP A 264 -4.97 -16.23 -14.12
CA ASP A 264 -4.79 -15.31 -15.25
C ASP A 264 -4.13 -15.99 -16.46
N LEU A 265 -3.28 -17.01 -16.24
CA LEU A 265 -2.65 -17.78 -17.31
C LEU A 265 -3.66 -18.55 -18.18
N ASN A 266 -4.87 -18.80 -17.66
CA ASN A 266 -5.96 -19.43 -18.42
C ASN A 266 -6.76 -18.43 -19.25
N LYS A 267 -6.55 -17.12 -19.06
CA LYS A 267 -7.34 -16.06 -19.70
C LYS A 267 -6.80 -15.66 -21.08
N PHE A 268 -5.60 -16.09 -21.47
CA PHE A 268 -5.02 -15.71 -22.74
C PHE A 268 -4.22 -16.86 -23.35
N LYS A 269 -4.08 -16.81 -24.67
CA LYS A 269 -3.28 -17.76 -25.48
C LYS A 269 -2.31 -17.08 -26.46
N ASP A 270 -2.44 -15.77 -26.61
CA ASP A 270 -1.72 -14.91 -27.53
C ASP A 270 -1.86 -13.46 -27.05
N SER A 271 -1.13 -12.53 -27.66
CA SER A 271 -1.18 -11.11 -27.28
C SER A 271 -2.57 -10.49 -27.45
N LYS A 272 -3.35 -10.94 -28.44
CA LYS A 272 -4.71 -10.43 -28.66
C LYS A 272 -5.64 -10.79 -27.49
N SER A 273 -5.69 -12.07 -27.12
CA SER A 273 -6.51 -12.53 -26.00
C SER A 273 -6.01 -12.02 -24.64
N TYR A 274 -4.70 -11.76 -24.51
CA TYR A 274 -4.16 -11.04 -23.35
C TYR A 274 -4.74 -9.63 -23.26
N PHE A 275 -4.73 -8.88 -24.36
CA PHE A 275 -5.33 -7.55 -24.39
C PHE A 275 -6.82 -7.57 -24.06
N ASP A 276 -7.58 -8.46 -24.72
CA ASP A 276 -9.03 -8.53 -24.56
C ASP A 276 -9.45 -8.97 -23.14
N ASN A 277 -8.68 -9.84 -22.47
CA ASN A 277 -9.10 -10.45 -21.21
C ASN A 277 -8.36 -9.93 -19.96
N ILE A 278 -7.19 -9.31 -20.12
CA ILE A 278 -6.39 -8.74 -19.01
C ILE A 278 -6.38 -7.22 -19.08
N CYS A 279 -6.11 -6.65 -20.25
CA CYS A 279 -6.02 -5.19 -20.42
C CYS A 279 -7.41 -4.54 -20.52
N ASN A 280 -8.38 -5.23 -21.11
CA ASN A 280 -9.74 -4.72 -21.31
C ASN A 280 -10.85 -5.77 -21.04
N PRO A 281 -10.87 -6.43 -19.87
CA PRO A 281 -11.86 -7.45 -19.55
C PRO A 281 -13.31 -6.93 -19.65
N SER A 282 -14.19 -7.74 -20.22
CA SER A 282 -15.60 -7.38 -20.47
C SER A 282 -16.43 -7.16 -19.20
N GLU A 283 -16.08 -7.80 -18.09
CA GLU A 283 -16.80 -7.67 -16.80
C GLU A 283 -16.20 -6.61 -15.86
N GLY A 284 -15.20 -5.86 -16.33
CA GLY A 284 -14.41 -4.98 -15.48
C GLY A 284 -13.56 -5.76 -14.47
N ILE A 285 -12.60 -5.09 -13.83
CA ILE A 285 -11.83 -5.70 -12.74
C ILE A 285 -12.48 -5.31 -11.41
N ILE A 286 -12.99 -6.30 -10.68
CA ILE A 286 -13.25 -6.15 -9.25
C ILE A 286 -11.88 -6.17 -8.58
N LEU A 287 -11.40 -5.00 -8.17
CA LEU A 287 -10.23 -4.93 -7.32
C LEU A 287 -10.60 -5.59 -5.99
N GLY A 288 -10.21 -6.84 -5.81
CA GLY A 288 -9.74 -7.22 -4.49
C GLY A 288 -8.63 -6.25 -4.11
N HIS A 289 -8.52 -5.91 -2.82
CA HIS A 289 -7.29 -5.29 -2.34
C HIS A 289 -6.11 -6.03 -2.99
N PRO A 290 -5.12 -5.35 -3.60
CA PRO A 290 -3.91 -6.04 -4.04
C PRO A 290 -3.49 -6.87 -2.84
N SER A 291 -3.49 -8.19 -2.99
CA SER A 291 -3.17 -9.05 -1.87
C SER A 291 -1.77 -8.63 -1.46
N THR A 292 -1.67 -8.04 -0.27
CA THR A 292 -0.37 -7.75 0.34
C THR A 292 0.42 -9.05 0.56
N SER A 293 -0.23 -10.19 0.41
CA SER A 293 0.38 -11.49 0.17
C SER A 293 0.66 -11.70 -1.32
N PHE A 294 1.93 -11.61 -1.68
CA PHE A 294 2.48 -12.29 -2.85
C PHE A 294 2.39 -13.81 -2.59
N GLN A 295 1.18 -14.38 -2.71
CA GLN A 295 0.87 -15.75 -2.27
C GLN A 295 1.66 -16.85 -2.99
N GLU A 296 2.37 -16.53 -4.08
CA GLU A 296 3.17 -17.51 -4.84
C GLU A 296 4.69 -17.37 -4.73
N VAL A 297 5.24 -16.46 -3.90
CA VAL A 297 6.66 -16.54 -3.52
C VAL A 297 6.83 -17.58 -2.41
N THR A 298 6.52 -18.83 -2.74
CA THR A 298 6.60 -20.01 -1.87
C THR A 298 8.03 -20.56 -1.76
N ILE A 299 9.04 -19.70 -1.60
CA ILE A 299 10.45 -20.14 -1.49
C ILE A 299 11.20 -19.51 -0.30
N ILE A 300 10.57 -18.68 0.53
CA ILE A 300 11.17 -18.23 1.80
C ILE A 300 10.21 -18.64 2.92
N PRO A 301 10.64 -19.43 3.93
CA PRO A 301 9.76 -20.17 4.81
C PRO A 301 8.59 -19.34 5.34
N ASP A 302 7.42 -19.94 5.24
CA ASP A 302 6.16 -19.45 5.75
C ASP A 302 6.31 -18.92 7.18
N SER A 303 6.01 -17.64 7.30
CA SER A 303 5.72 -16.89 8.52
C SER A 303 6.89 -16.64 9.48
N ILE A 304 7.07 -15.37 9.82
CA ILE A 304 7.70 -14.92 11.07
C ILE A 304 7.28 -15.81 12.26
N ASN A 305 6.04 -16.32 12.26
CA ASN A 305 5.56 -17.27 13.26
C ASN A 305 6.36 -18.59 13.34
N GLU A 306 6.89 -19.14 12.24
CA GLU A 306 7.77 -20.32 12.30
C GLU A 306 9.13 -19.99 12.91
N ILE A 307 9.73 -18.86 12.53
CA ILE A 307 10.98 -18.36 13.17
C ILE A 307 10.74 -18.16 14.67
N LEU A 308 9.62 -17.53 15.04
CA LEU A 308 9.24 -17.29 16.43
C LEU A 308 8.95 -18.59 17.20
N LYS A 309 8.36 -19.61 16.56
CA LYS A 309 8.11 -20.94 17.17
C LYS A 309 9.39 -21.71 17.49
N GLN A 310 10.47 -21.46 16.75
CA GLN A 310 11.74 -22.16 16.95
C GLN A 310 12.60 -21.52 18.06
N ASP A 311 12.36 -20.26 18.41
CA ASP A 311 13.11 -19.57 19.47
C ASP A 311 12.58 -19.96 20.86
N GLN A 312 13.35 -20.78 21.58
CA GLN A 312 13.02 -21.26 22.92
C GLN A 312 12.92 -20.17 23.98
N SER A 313 13.41 -18.95 23.71
CA SER A 313 13.28 -17.81 24.63
C SER A 313 11.90 -17.14 24.57
N ILE A 314 11.08 -17.50 23.57
CA ILE A 314 9.77 -16.90 23.32
C ILE A 314 8.68 -17.88 23.77
N THR A 315 7.90 -17.49 24.79
CA THR A 315 6.69 -18.21 25.16
C THR A 315 5.51 -17.67 24.35
N ILE A 316 4.89 -18.51 23.52
CA ILE A 316 3.66 -18.16 22.80
C ILE A 316 2.49 -18.16 23.80
N ILE A 317 1.79 -17.04 23.91
CA ILE A 317 0.61 -16.90 24.77
C ILE A 317 -0.66 -17.17 23.97
N LYS A 318 -0.84 -16.46 22.85
CA LYS A 318 -1.97 -16.65 21.94
C LYS A 318 -1.59 -16.18 20.54
N ILE A 319 -2.03 -16.91 19.53
CA ILE A 319 -1.94 -16.52 18.12
C ILE A 319 -3.35 -16.37 17.60
N ILE A 320 -3.65 -15.22 17.01
CA ILE A 320 -4.85 -14.98 16.23
C ILE A 320 -4.37 -14.85 14.79
N ASP A 321 -4.46 -15.96 14.05
CA ASP A 321 -3.88 -16.14 12.72
C ASP A 321 -4.11 -14.91 11.83
N ASP A 322 -3.05 -14.52 11.12
CA ASP A 322 -3.01 -13.43 10.14
C ASP A 322 -3.40 -12.04 10.65
N PHE A 323 -3.63 -11.85 11.96
CA PHE A 323 -4.04 -10.58 12.54
C PHE A 323 -3.10 -10.08 13.64
N ILE A 324 -3.03 -10.79 14.78
CA ILE A 324 -2.32 -10.33 15.97
C ILE A 324 -1.81 -11.52 16.80
N SER A 325 -0.66 -11.38 17.44
CA SER A 325 -0.11 -12.43 18.30
C SER A 325 0.51 -11.90 19.58
N PHE A 326 0.44 -12.73 20.62
CA PHE A 326 0.82 -12.42 21.98
C PHE A 326 1.93 -13.36 22.43
N TYR A 327 3.03 -12.80 22.89
CA TYR A 327 4.18 -13.56 23.36
C TYR A 327 4.68 -13.03 24.70
N LYS A 328 5.44 -13.85 25.42
CA LYS A 328 6.23 -13.44 26.57
C LYS A 328 7.69 -13.78 26.30
N VAL A 329 8.56 -12.79 26.48
CA VAL A 329 10.01 -12.94 26.41
C VAL A 329 10.56 -12.50 27.76
N GLN A 330 11.26 -13.41 28.45
CA GLN A 330 11.79 -13.15 29.79
C GLN A 330 10.69 -12.65 30.76
N ASP A 331 10.76 -11.38 31.19
CA ASP A 331 9.86 -10.72 32.14
C ASP A 331 8.90 -9.69 31.50
N PHE A 332 8.89 -9.55 30.18
CA PHE A 332 8.05 -8.61 29.44
C PHE A 332 7.16 -9.29 28.39
N GLY A 333 6.08 -8.61 28.01
CA GLY A 333 5.12 -9.05 27.01
C GLY A 333 5.37 -8.44 25.63
N ILE A 334 4.93 -9.15 24.59
CA ILE A 334 4.94 -8.69 23.21
C ILE A 334 3.53 -8.80 22.67
N VAL A 335 3.08 -7.76 21.98
CA VAL A 335 1.90 -7.79 21.14
C VAL A 335 2.30 -7.41 19.73
N LYS A 336 2.35 -8.40 18.84
CA LYS A 336 2.72 -8.23 17.42
C LYS A 336 1.45 -8.04 16.60
N PHE A 337 1.31 -6.87 15.99
CA PHE A 337 0.24 -6.57 15.03
C PHE A 337 0.76 -6.86 13.62
N TYR A 338 0.06 -7.72 12.88
CA TYR A 338 0.39 -8.03 11.49
C TYR A 338 -0.40 -7.17 10.50
N THR A 339 -1.63 -6.81 10.85
CA THR A 339 -2.61 -6.05 10.04
C THR A 339 -3.74 -5.57 10.96
N GLU A 340 -4.59 -4.65 10.50
CA GLU A 340 -5.85 -4.27 11.17
C GLU A 340 -7.08 -4.96 10.56
N GLN A 341 -6.88 -6.17 10.02
CA GLN A 341 -7.92 -7.01 9.42
C GLN A 341 -8.27 -8.20 10.36
N PRO A 342 -9.22 -8.03 11.31
CA PRO A 342 -9.66 -9.08 12.23
C PRO A 342 -10.63 -10.05 11.54
N VAL A 343 -10.23 -10.60 10.40
CA VAL A 343 -11.06 -11.46 9.57
C VAL A 343 -10.59 -12.90 9.76
N ASP A 344 -11.49 -13.80 10.15
CA ASP A 344 -11.15 -15.22 10.19
C ASP A 344 -10.98 -15.79 8.77
N ARG A 345 -10.49 -17.03 8.64
CA ARG A 345 -10.30 -17.70 7.33
C ARG A 345 -11.59 -17.80 6.50
N ASN A 346 -12.76 -17.55 7.09
CA ASN A 346 -14.07 -17.57 6.43
C ASN A 346 -14.62 -16.17 6.12
N GLY A 347 -13.85 -15.09 6.34
CA GLY A 347 -14.31 -13.74 6.05
C GLY A 347 -15.09 -13.06 7.18
N THR A 348 -15.18 -13.64 8.39
CA THR A 348 -16.02 -13.09 9.48
C THR A 348 -15.22 -12.28 10.51
N THR A 349 -15.77 -11.15 10.95
CA THR A 349 -15.16 -10.19 11.89
C THR A 349 -15.22 -10.65 13.37
N LYS A 350 -15.29 -11.95 13.62
CA LYS A 350 -15.56 -12.53 14.96
C LYS A 350 -14.37 -12.53 15.93
N LEU A 351 -13.23 -11.94 15.56
CA LEU A 351 -11.98 -12.09 16.31
C LEU A 351 -11.77 -11.05 17.43
N LEU A 352 -12.63 -10.04 17.60
CA LEU A 352 -12.43 -9.01 18.63
C LEU A 352 -12.43 -9.56 20.08
N PRO A 353 -13.33 -10.48 20.48
CA PRO A 353 -13.26 -11.10 21.80
C PRO A 353 -11.98 -11.91 22.01
N ASP A 354 -11.45 -12.54 20.95
CA ASP A 354 -10.16 -13.24 21.01
C ASP A 354 -9.00 -12.28 21.27
N VAL A 355 -9.02 -11.06 20.71
CA VAL A 355 -8.03 -10.02 21.02
C VAL A 355 -8.05 -9.69 22.52
N ILE A 356 -9.23 -9.43 23.08
CA ILE A 356 -9.40 -9.15 24.52
C ILE A 356 -8.85 -10.30 25.35
N GLN A 357 -9.16 -11.53 24.94
CA GLN A 357 -8.70 -12.73 25.62
C GLN A 357 -7.17 -12.88 25.54
N GLY A 358 -6.53 -12.55 24.41
CA GLY A 358 -5.07 -12.54 24.27
C GLY A 358 -4.39 -11.52 25.20
N PHE A 359 -4.93 -10.30 25.32
CA PHE A 359 -4.43 -9.33 26.28
C PHE A 359 -4.60 -9.80 27.73
N LYS A 360 -5.74 -10.42 28.07
CA LYS A 360 -5.98 -11.00 29.41
C LYS A 360 -5.01 -12.13 29.72
N GLU A 361 -4.78 -13.04 28.78
CA GLU A 361 -3.84 -14.15 28.93
C GLU A 361 -2.42 -13.63 29.11
N LEU A 362 -2.01 -12.62 28.34
CA LEU A 362 -0.72 -11.97 28.50
C LEU A 362 -0.59 -11.30 29.88
N ALA A 363 -1.61 -10.57 30.32
CA ALA A 363 -1.65 -9.95 31.64
C ALA A 363 -1.54 -11.00 32.77
N ASN A 364 -2.20 -12.15 32.61
CA ASN A 364 -2.17 -13.26 33.58
C ASN A 364 -0.78 -13.90 33.73
N THR A 365 0.13 -13.68 32.79
CA THR A 365 1.53 -14.11 32.92
C THR A 365 2.35 -13.26 33.92
N GLY A 366 1.78 -12.15 34.39
CA GLY A 366 2.39 -11.24 35.36
C GLY A 366 3.37 -10.22 34.78
N VAL A 367 3.52 -10.15 33.45
CA VAL A 367 4.42 -9.18 32.79
C VAL A 367 4.01 -7.74 33.11
N LYS A 368 5.01 -6.89 33.37
CA LYS A 368 4.79 -5.48 33.76
C LYS A 368 5.04 -4.49 32.63
N LYS A 369 5.76 -4.92 31.60
CA LYS A 369 6.14 -4.11 30.45
C LYS A 369 5.67 -4.80 29.18
N VAL A 370 5.25 -4.02 28.18
CA VAL A 370 4.75 -4.56 26.91
C VAL A 370 5.35 -3.81 25.72
N VAL A 371 5.94 -4.55 24.78
CA VAL A 371 6.30 -4.02 23.46
C VAL A 371 5.12 -4.24 22.52
N LEU A 372 4.59 -3.16 21.96
CA LEU A 372 3.66 -3.18 20.84
C LEU A 372 4.48 -3.17 19.55
N ASP A 373 4.65 -4.32 18.90
CA ASP A 373 5.40 -4.42 17.66
C ASP A 373 4.44 -4.27 16.47
N LEU A 374 4.53 -3.11 15.82
CA LEU A 374 3.80 -2.73 14.61
C LEU A 374 4.70 -2.68 13.36
N SER A 375 5.93 -3.22 13.46
CA SER A 375 6.83 -3.32 12.31
C SER A 375 6.16 -4.10 11.19
N ASP A 376 6.37 -3.65 9.95
CA ASP A 376 5.82 -4.27 8.76
C ASP A 376 4.28 -4.26 8.68
N ASN A 377 3.56 -3.54 9.54
CA ASN A 377 2.09 -3.49 9.46
C ASN A 377 1.62 -2.38 8.50
N THR A 378 0.80 -2.73 7.51
CA THR A 378 0.36 -1.83 6.44
C THR A 378 -1.02 -1.23 6.66
N GLY A 379 -1.69 -1.57 7.76
CA GLY A 379 -3.04 -1.13 8.05
C GLY A 379 -4.09 -2.22 7.86
N GLY A 380 -5.33 -1.81 7.63
CA GLY A 380 -6.50 -2.68 7.58
C GLY A 380 -7.77 -1.85 7.81
N TYR A 381 -8.73 -2.37 8.57
CA TYR A 381 -9.96 -1.63 8.85
C TYR A 381 -9.77 -0.60 9.97
N ILE A 382 -10.20 0.63 9.71
CA ILE A 382 -10.13 1.77 10.66
C ILE A 382 -10.86 1.44 11.96
N PHE A 383 -11.97 0.72 11.88
CA PHE A 383 -12.73 0.30 13.05
C PHE A 383 -11.88 -0.51 14.05
N THR A 384 -10.92 -1.30 13.56
CA THR A 384 -9.99 -2.06 14.41
C THR A 384 -9.10 -1.13 15.22
N THR A 385 -8.65 -0.01 14.64
CA THR A 385 -7.91 1.04 15.35
C THR A 385 -8.71 1.55 16.54
N TYR A 386 -9.98 1.91 16.33
CA TYR A 386 -10.82 2.45 17.39
C TYR A 386 -11.01 1.44 18.52
N PHE A 387 -11.18 0.16 18.17
CA PHE A 387 -11.29 -0.92 19.14
C PHE A 387 -10.01 -1.08 19.98
N ILE A 388 -8.83 -1.10 19.35
CA ILE A 388 -7.54 -1.24 20.05
C ILE A 388 -7.27 -0.01 20.94
N SER A 389 -7.51 1.21 20.43
CA SER A 389 -7.38 2.44 21.20
C SER A 389 -8.30 2.46 22.43
N LEU A 390 -9.56 2.04 22.31
CA LEU A 390 -10.48 1.94 23.46
C LEU A 390 -10.09 0.83 24.44
N LEU A 391 -9.53 -0.27 23.96
CA LEU A 391 -9.13 -1.40 24.79
C LEU A 391 -7.92 -1.07 25.65
N LEU A 392 -6.90 -0.41 25.08
CA LEU A 392 -5.66 -0.06 25.77
C LEU A 392 -5.75 1.28 26.50
N PHE A 393 -6.48 2.25 25.95
CA PHE A 393 -6.55 3.63 26.45
C PHE A 393 -8.02 4.09 26.64
N PRO A 394 -8.78 3.43 27.54
CA PRO A 394 -10.24 3.60 27.66
C PRO A 394 -10.70 5.01 28.04
N ASN A 395 -9.80 5.86 28.56
CA ASN A 395 -10.08 7.23 28.97
C ASN A 395 -9.91 8.26 27.84
N THR A 396 -9.53 7.83 26.64
CA THR A 396 -9.30 8.71 25.49
C THR A 396 -10.46 8.60 24.47
N PHE A 397 -10.61 9.62 23.63
CA PHE A 397 -11.44 9.49 22.43
C PHE A 397 -10.63 8.72 21.36
N PRO A 398 -11.21 7.72 20.69
CA PRO A 398 -10.43 6.77 19.89
C PRO A 398 -10.17 7.20 18.44
N SER A 399 -10.64 8.39 18.04
CA SER A 399 -10.58 8.86 16.66
C SER A 399 -9.88 10.23 16.59
N PHE A 400 -9.39 10.54 15.39
CA PHE A 400 -8.82 11.83 15.04
C PHE A 400 -9.86 12.71 14.35
N ASP A 401 -9.55 13.99 14.24
CA ASP A 401 -10.39 14.91 13.49
C ASP A 401 -10.04 14.76 12.00
N PHE A 402 -11.06 14.61 11.15
CA PHE A 402 -10.93 14.48 9.70
C PHE A 402 -11.59 15.65 8.98
N ASP A 403 -11.15 15.94 7.77
CA ASP A 403 -11.94 16.67 6.78
C ASP A 403 -11.73 16.09 5.38
N ILE A 404 -12.50 16.61 4.42
CA ILE A 404 -12.35 16.30 3.00
C ILE A 404 -12.34 17.58 2.17
N ARG A 405 -11.70 17.53 1.01
CA ARG A 405 -11.71 18.61 0.02
C ARG A 405 -13.06 18.67 -0.70
N ILE A 406 -13.67 19.85 -0.78
CA ILE A 406 -14.99 20.08 -1.38
C ILE A 406 -14.85 20.76 -2.75
N SER A 407 -14.49 19.95 -3.74
CA SER A 407 -14.57 20.36 -5.15
C SER A 407 -16.03 20.51 -5.61
N LYS A 408 -16.25 21.04 -6.82
CA LYS A 408 -17.59 21.09 -7.43
C LYS A 408 -18.19 19.69 -7.62
N GLN A 409 -17.34 18.72 -7.97
CA GLN A 409 -17.71 17.32 -8.13
C GLN A 409 -18.10 16.69 -6.80
N MET A 410 -17.26 16.84 -5.77
CA MET A 410 -17.51 16.29 -4.44
C MET A 410 -18.77 16.89 -3.82
N ARG A 411 -18.95 18.22 -3.92
CA ARG A 411 -20.17 18.91 -3.47
C ARG A 411 -21.41 18.30 -4.11
N LEU A 412 -21.44 18.19 -5.45
CA LEU A 412 -22.60 17.64 -6.16
C LEU A 412 -22.89 16.20 -5.72
N ALA A 413 -21.87 15.35 -5.62
CA ALA A 413 -22.05 13.95 -5.23
C ALA A 413 -22.62 13.81 -3.81
N ILE A 414 -22.09 14.56 -2.83
CA ILE A 414 -22.60 14.56 -1.45
C ILE A 414 -24.02 15.12 -1.39
N THR A 415 -24.31 16.20 -2.11
CA THR A 415 -25.66 16.80 -2.15
C THR A 415 -26.69 15.83 -2.73
N GLU A 416 -26.38 15.12 -3.82
CA GLU A 416 -27.30 14.13 -4.38
C GLU A 416 -27.43 12.91 -3.48
N GLN A 417 -26.33 12.42 -2.89
CA GLN A 417 -26.37 11.30 -1.94
C GLN A 417 -27.25 11.62 -0.72
N TYR A 418 -27.17 12.83 -0.18
CA TYR A 418 -27.97 13.23 0.99
C TYR A 418 -29.49 13.24 0.72
N LYS A 419 -29.92 13.33 -0.54
CA LYS A 419 -31.34 13.21 -0.91
C LYS A 419 -31.82 11.76 -0.87
N LEU A 420 -30.91 10.80 -0.92
CA LEU A 420 -31.21 9.38 -0.83
C LEU A 420 -31.27 8.93 0.63
N LEU A 421 -32.19 8.02 0.93
CA LEU A 421 -32.30 7.39 2.25
C LEU A 421 -31.41 6.14 2.37
N THR A 422 -30.64 5.80 1.33
CA THR A 422 -29.83 4.58 1.23
C THR A 422 -28.34 4.89 1.36
N SER A 423 -27.67 4.21 2.29
CA SER A 423 -26.21 4.29 2.53
C SER A 423 -25.46 3.25 1.67
N ASN A 424 -25.54 3.38 0.34
CA ASN A 424 -25.01 2.35 -0.57
C ASN A 424 -23.75 2.77 -1.35
N ASN A 425 -23.29 4.01 -1.22
CA ASN A 425 -22.13 4.51 -1.96
C ASN A 425 -21.15 5.32 -1.11
N ILE A 426 -20.00 5.64 -1.72
CA ILE A 426 -18.84 6.24 -1.04
C ILE A 426 -19.02 7.71 -0.64
N TYR A 427 -20.11 8.37 -1.06
CA TYR A 427 -20.37 9.79 -0.76
C TYR A 427 -21.30 9.97 0.44
N ASP A 428 -21.67 8.89 1.12
CA ASP A 428 -22.52 8.96 2.30
C ASP A 428 -21.78 9.55 3.51
N ILE A 429 -22.48 10.40 4.25
CA ILE A 429 -21.99 11.15 5.40
C ILE A 429 -22.79 10.88 6.69
N GLN A 430 -23.82 10.02 6.65
CA GLN A 430 -24.71 9.80 7.80
C GLN A 430 -24.01 9.22 9.05
N GLY A 431 -22.85 8.58 8.88
CA GLY A 431 -22.02 8.08 9.99
C GLY A 431 -21.07 9.12 10.62
N TYR A 432 -20.95 10.29 10.02
CA TYR A 432 -20.04 11.35 10.47
C TYR A 432 -20.75 12.30 11.45
N VAL A 433 -20.03 12.72 12.48
CA VAL A 433 -20.49 13.70 13.46
C VAL A 433 -19.48 14.85 13.56
N ASP A 434 -19.96 16.04 13.87
CA ASP A 434 -19.12 17.22 14.03
C ASP A 434 -18.05 16.99 15.10
N ALA A 435 -16.78 17.29 14.78
CA ALA A 435 -15.64 16.95 15.64
C ALA A 435 -15.65 17.71 16.98
N LYS A 436 -16.35 18.84 17.07
CA LYS A 436 -16.39 19.69 18.27
C LYS A 436 -17.57 19.35 19.17
N THR A 437 -18.74 19.12 18.58
CA THR A 437 -20.02 18.95 19.28
C THR A 437 -20.45 17.49 19.38
N TYR A 438 -19.90 16.61 18.53
CA TYR A 438 -20.33 15.23 18.35
C TYR A 438 -21.81 15.08 17.96
N ALA A 439 -22.41 16.14 17.43
CA ALA A 439 -23.77 16.11 16.88
C ALA A 439 -23.76 15.62 15.44
N ASN A 440 -24.85 14.95 15.04
CA ASN A 440 -25.06 14.57 13.64
C ASN A 440 -25.22 15.83 12.78
N PHE A 441 -24.67 15.79 11.57
CA PHE A 441 -24.97 16.81 10.56
C PHE A 441 -26.43 16.72 10.12
N THR A 442 -27.06 17.88 9.98
CA THR A 442 -28.50 18.00 9.67
C THR A 442 -28.80 18.19 8.19
N SER A 443 -27.78 18.50 7.39
CA SER A 443 -27.85 18.62 5.93
C SER A 443 -26.48 18.40 5.28
N ALA A 444 -26.46 18.18 3.96
CA ALA A 444 -25.21 18.19 3.19
C ALA A 444 -24.42 19.51 3.36
N GLU A 445 -25.10 20.66 3.38
CA GLU A 445 -24.44 21.97 3.56
C GLU A 445 -23.90 22.17 4.98
N ASP A 446 -24.53 21.56 5.98
CA ASP A 446 -24.04 21.54 7.36
C ASP A 446 -22.72 20.76 7.48
N PHE A 447 -22.61 19.62 6.79
CA PHE A 447 -21.34 18.88 6.69
C PHE A 447 -20.28 19.62 5.86
N ILE A 448 -20.67 20.14 4.70
CA ILE A 448 -19.76 20.84 3.79
C ILE A 448 -19.21 22.13 4.44
N GLY A 449 -20.05 22.89 5.14
CA GLY A 449 -19.62 24.13 5.78
C GLY A 449 -19.05 25.16 4.80
N ASN A 450 -18.16 26.01 5.33
CA ASN A 450 -17.55 27.13 4.60
C ASN A 450 -16.05 27.29 4.90
N ASN A 451 -15.37 26.22 5.31
CA ASN A 451 -13.94 26.26 5.61
C ASN A 451 -13.15 26.43 4.32
N VAL A 452 -12.17 27.34 4.35
CA VAL A 452 -11.28 27.62 3.23
C VAL A 452 -9.85 27.57 3.72
N TYR A 453 -9.04 26.71 3.10
CA TYR A 453 -7.61 26.61 3.35
C TYR A 453 -6.83 27.02 2.11
N GLU A 454 -5.67 27.63 2.31
CA GLU A 454 -4.71 27.92 1.25
C GLU A 454 -3.61 26.87 1.28
N ARG A 455 -3.49 26.08 0.22
CA ARG A 455 -2.50 24.99 0.09
C ARG A 455 -1.91 24.99 -1.30
N GLY A 456 -0.59 24.83 -1.39
CA GLY A 456 0.09 24.86 -2.68
C GLY A 456 -0.15 26.15 -3.50
N GLY A 457 -0.44 27.27 -2.81
CA GLY A 457 -0.83 28.55 -3.43
C GLY A 457 -2.27 28.61 -3.96
N ILE A 458 -3.14 27.65 -3.61
CA ILE A 458 -4.53 27.57 -4.05
C ILE A 458 -5.45 27.65 -2.83
N LYS A 459 -6.44 28.53 -2.88
CA LYS A 459 -7.53 28.59 -1.90
C LYS A 459 -8.66 27.66 -2.34
N ASP A 460 -8.98 26.67 -1.52
CA ASP A 460 -10.08 25.75 -1.79
C ASP A 460 -10.93 25.46 -0.55
N ASN A 461 -12.12 24.91 -0.77
CA ASN A 461 -13.09 24.61 0.28
C ASN A 461 -12.86 23.22 0.86
N TYR A 462 -13.09 23.10 2.15
CA TYR A 462 -13.01 21.86 2.91
C TYR A 462 -14.26 21.69 3.77
N SER A 463 -14.62 20.45 4.07
CA SER A 463 -15.76 20.15 4.94
C SER A 463 -15.57 20.75 6.34
N ASN A 464 -16.63 20.82 7.13
CA ASN A 464 -16.46 20.90 8.58
C ASN A 464 -15.65 19.69 9.07
N LYS A 465 -14.81 19.91 10.08
CA LYS A 465 -14.07 18.81 10.70
C LYS A 465 -15.05 17.85 11.37
N TYR A 466 -14.88 16.57 11.13
CA TYR A 466 -15.75 15.52 11.62
C TYR A 466 -14.94 14.36 12.22
N VAL A 467 -15.62 13.53 12.99
CA VAL A 467 -15.09 12.24 13.46
C VAL A 467 -16.02 11.13 13.01
N ASP A 468 -15.48 9.91 12.91
CA ASP A 468 -16.31 8.73 12.69
C ASP A 468 -16.96 8.33 14.02
N GLY A 469 -18.25 8.66 14.17
CA GLY A 469 -19.02 8.34 15.37
C GLY A 469 -19.59 6.93 15.35
N ALA A 470 -19.60 6.25 14.20
CA ALA A 470 -20.29 5.00 14.02
C ALA A 470 -19.60 3.86 14.78
N GLY A 471 -20.38 3.06 15.52
CA GLY A 471 -19.89 1.84 16.15
C GLY A 471 -19.05 2.00 17.43
N ILE A 472 -18.62 3.21 17.82
CA ILE A 472 -17.82 3.45 19.05
C ILE A 472 -18.53 2.92 20.30
N ASN A 473 -19.82 3.21 20.45
CA ASN A 473 -20.60 2.73 21.60
C ASN A 473 -20.74 1.20 21.61
N SER A 474 -20.89 0.59 20.43
CA SER A 474 -20.92 -0.87 20.29
C SER A 474 -19.59 -1.50 20.70
N MET A 475 -18.46 -0.91 20.30
CA MET A 475 -17.13 -1.35 20.73
C MET A 475 -16.94 -1.26 22.23
N ARG A 476 -17.31 -0.12 22.85
CA ARG A 476 -17.25 0.02 24.31
C ARG A 476 -18.05 -1.08 25.01
N LYS A 477 -19.25 -1.39 24.52
CA LYS A 477 -20.08 -2.47 25.07
C LYS A 477 -19.40 -3.85 24.92
N ILE A 478 -18.80 -4.14 23.78
CA ILE A 478 -18.05 -5.40 23.56
C ILE A 478 -16.89 -5.50 24.56
N ILE A 479 -16.11 -4.42 24.72
CA ILE A 479 -14.98 -4.38 25.67
C ILE A 479 -15.48 -4.58 27.10
N GLN A 480 -16.45 -3.80 27.56
CA GLN A 480 -17.01 -3.88 28.91
C GLN A 480 -17.60 -5.26 29.26
N THR A 481 -18.17 -5.95 28.25
CA THR A 481 -18.73 -7.29 28.45
C THR A 481 -17.65 -8.37 28.62
N ASN A 482 -16.50 -8.22 27.94
CA ASN A 482 -15.44 -9.25 27.89
C ASN A 482 -14.24 -8.95 28.80
N LEU A 483 -14.10 -7.69 29.23
CA LEU A 483 -13.03 -7.17 30.09
C LEU A 483 -13.64 -6.48 31.32
N THR A 484 -13.97 -7.28 32.33
CA THR A 484 -14.57 -6.80 33.60
C THR A 484 -13.54 -6.21 34.56
N THR A 485 -12.25 -6.51 34.37
CA THR A 485 -11.13 -5.92 35.09
C THR A 485 -10.23 -5.24 34.08
N PRO A 486 -9.89 -3.95 34.26
CA PRO A 486 -8.96 -3.25 33.37
C PRO A 486 -7.64 -3.99 33.22
N LEU A 487 -7.00 -3.85 32.06
CA LEU A 487 -5.64 -4.36 31.85
C LEU A 487 -4.69 -3.69 32.85
N PRO A 488 -3.65 -4.40 33.32
CA PRO A 488 -2.84 -3.96 34.46
C PRO A 488 -1.76 -2.93 34.12
N TRP A 489 -1.68 -2.52 32.85
CA TRP A 489 -0.61 -1.66 32.33
C TRP A 489 -1.08 -0.22 32.18
N ASN A 490 -0.23 0.72 32.57
CA ASN A 490 -0.37 2.14 32.26
C ASN A 490 0.31 2.48 30.93
N PRO A 491 0.06 3.65 30.33
CA PRO A 491 0.78 4.09 29.14
C PRO A 491 2.31 4.00 29.28
N GLU A 492 2.89 4.35 30.43
CA GLU A 492 4.35 4.26 30.65
C GLU A 492 4.94 2.82 30.64
N ASP A 493 4.09 1.80 30.72
CA ASP A 493 4.49 0.39 30.66
C ASP A 493 4.62 -0.13 29.22
N PHE A 494 4.18 0.66 28.24
CA PHE A 494 4.21 0.33 26.82
C PHE A 494 5.37 1.01 26.08
N ILE A 495 5.82 0.37 25.00
CA ILE A 495 6.63 1.02 23.96
C ILE A 495 6.21 0.49 22.59
N ILE A 496 6.18 1.36 21.58
CA ILE A 496 5.92 0.98 20.20
C ILE A 496 7.23 0.65 19.50
N LEU A 497 7.32 -0.51 18.89
CA LEU A 497 8.40 -0.90 17.98
C LEU A 497 7.87 -0.93 16.54
N THR A 498 8.59 -0.29 15.64
CA THR A 498 8.22 -0.17 14.21
C THR A 498 9.48 -0.04 13.36
N ASN A 499 9.40 -0.39 12.08
CA ASN A 499 10.41 -0.04 11.07
C ASN A 499 10.02 1.22 10.26
N GLY A 500 9.02 1.95 10.76
CA GLY A 500 8.46 3.16 10.18
C GLY A 500 7.36 2.91 9.16
N LEU A 501 7.19 1.67 8.64
CA LEU A 501 6.20 1.35 7.61
C LEU A 501 4.75 1.55 8.08
N CYS A 502 4.49 1.43 9.38
CA CYS A 502 3.16 1.47 9.98
C CYS A 502 2.25 2.53 9.31
N GLY A 503 1.28 2.03 8.56
CA GLY A 503 0.48 2.81 7.62
C GLY A 503 -1.02 2.57 7.75
N SER A 504 -1.82 3.49 7.21
CA SER A 504 -3.28 3.52 7.30
C SER A 504 -3.77 3.27 8.73
N SER A 505 -4.65 2.28 8.94
CA SER A 505 -5.18 1.94 10.27
C SER A 505 -4.11 1.62 11.33
N CYS A 506 -2.96 1.08 10.94
CA CYS A 506 -1.81 0.89 11.84
C CYS A 506 -1.29 2.24 12.32
N SER A 507 -1.07 3.15 11.37
CA SER A 507 -0.57 4.50 11.64
C SER A 507 -1.46 5.18 12.67
N LEU A 508 -2.79 5.11 12.50
CA LEU A 508 -3.73 5.67 13.47
C LEU A 508 -3.58 5.09 14.88
N ILE A 509 -3.24 3.80 15.03
CA ILE A 509 -2.97 3.19 16.35
C ILE A 509 -1.70 3.80 16.94
N THR A 510 -0.63 3.90 16.15
CA THR A 510 0.64 4.46 16.62
C THR A 510 0.55 5.96 16.94
N GLU A 511 -0.12 6.74 16.11
CA GLU A 511 -0.36 8.16 16.38
C GLU A 511 -1.23 8.32 17.62
N HIS A 512 -2.29 7.51 17.76
CA HIS A 512 -3.18 7.64 18.91
C HIS A 512 -2.44 7.34 20.21
N ALA A 513 -1.67 6.25 20.25
CA ALA A 513 -0.84 5.90 21.40
C ALA A 513 0.20 6.97 21.72
N ALA A 514 0.88 7.53 20.71
CA ALA A 514 1.87 8.58 20.90
C ALA A 514 1.23 9.91 21.34
N GLU A 515 0.22 10.41 20.62
CA GLU A 515 -0.34 11.75 20.84
C GLU A 515 -1.33 11.83 22.01
N PHE A 516 -2.13 10.77 22.26
CA PHE A 516 -3.17 10.79 23.30
C PHE A 516 -2.70 10.16 24.61
N SER A 517 -1.72 9.26 24.54
CA SER A 517 -1.26 8.48 25.71
C SER A 517 0.23 8.64 25.99
N ASN A 518 0.97 9.43 25.19
CA ASN A 518 2.39 9.73 25.39
C ASN A 518 3.26 8.46 25.50
N ILE A 519 2.91 7.42 24.73
CA ILE A 519 3.69 6.17 24.65
C ILE A 519 4.94 6.41 23.81
N SER A 520 6.08 5.95 24.34
CA SER A 520 7.35 6.06 23.62
C SER A 520 7.42 5.18 22.38
N THR A 521 8.17 5.63 21.38
CA THR A 521 8.29 4.99 20.07
C THR A 521 9.75 4.63 19.76
N VAL A 522 9.95 3.50 19.09
CA VAL A 522 11.24 2.99 18.64
C VAL A 522 11.15 2.68 17.15
N ALA A 523 11.97 3.36 16.34
CA ALA A 523 12.08 3.07 14.92
C ALA A 523 13.39 2.33 14.61
N ILE A 524 13.29 1.15 13.96
CA ILE A 524 14.45 0.34 13.56
C ILE A 524 14.81 0.48 12.07
N GLY A 525 16.10 0.43 11.74
CA GLY A 525 16.61 0.28 10.37
C GLY A 525 17.00 1.61 9.73
N GLY A 526 16.53 1.88 8.51
CA GLY A 526 16.75 3.07 7.69
C GLY A 526 18.21 3.38 7.37
N LEU A 527 18.47 4.61 6.92
CA LEU A 527 19.81 5.09 6.55
C LEU A 527 20.55 5.59 7.80
N ALA A 528 21.76 5.09 8.03
CA ALA A 528 22.59 5.41 9.20
C ALA A 528 23.10 6.86 9.21
N CYS A 529 23.21 7.48 8.04
CA CYS A 529 23.54 8.90 7.91
C CYS A 529 22.42 9.81 8.49
N ASN A 530 21.19 9.30 8.57
CA ASN A 530 20.04 9.99 9.15
C ASN A 530 19.85 9.55 10.60
N LYS A 531 19.84 10.52 11.52
CA LYS A 531 19.67 10.25 12.96
C LYS A 531 18.24 9.89 13.34
N LEU A 532 17.27 10.34 12.55
CA LEU A 532 15.84 10.22 12.82
C LEU A 532 15.20 9.29 11.78
N LEU A 533 14.15 8.58 12.21
CA LEU A 533 13.26 7.83 11.33
C LEU A 533 11.84 7.98 11.84
N SER A 534 10.91 8.12 10.92
CA SER A 534 9.50 8.16 11.24
C SER A 534 9.04 6.85 11.89
N TYR A 535 8.24 6.91 12.95
CA TYR A 535 7.61 5.71 13.53
C TYR A 535 6.35 5.26 12.75
N SER A 536 5.83 6.14 11.89
CA SER A 536 4.57 5.99 11.16
C SER A 536 4.68 6.73 9.82
N SER A 537 4.00 6.22 8.77
CA SER A 537 4.25 6.68 7.40
C SER A 537 3.10 7.43 6.74
N PHE A 538 1.90 6.86 6.70
CA PHE A 538 0.75 7.45 6.01
C PHE A 538 -0.51 7.14 6.80
N THR A 539 -1.09 8.13 7.47
CA THR A 539 -2.31 7.94 8.27
C THR A 539 -3.51 7.62 7.39
N GLY A 540 -3.55 8.19 6.18
CA GLY A 540 -4.62 8.17 5.18
C GLY A 540 -5.86 7.38 5.60
N GLY A 541 -6.80 8.11 6.21
CA GLY A 541 -7.90 7.53 6.95
C GLY A 541 -8.83 6.67 6.09
N THR A 542 -8.94 6.89 4.77
CA THR A 542 -9.76 6.06 3.87
C THR A 542 -9.27 6.21 2.43
N VAL A 543 -9.25 5.10 1.70
CA VAL A 543 -8.90 5.05 0.26
C VAL A 543 -10.13 4.70 -0.56
N ASN A 544 -10.34 5.43 -1.66
CA ASN A 544 -11.32 5.07 -2.68
C ASN A 544 -10.60 4.70 -3.97
N ASN A 545 -11.21 3.81 -4.74
CA ASN A 545 -10.76 3.48 -6.08
C ASN A 545 -11.70 3.99 -7.17
N ALA A 546 -11.18 4.03 -8.40
CA ALA A 546 -11.92 4.51 -9.57
C ALA A 546 -13.22 3.71 -9.81
N THR A 547 -13.18 2.38 -9.66
CA THR A 547 -14.37 1.52 -9.81
C THR A 547 -15.47 1.88 -8.81
N GLN A 548 -15.14 2.01 -7.52
CA GLN A 548 -16.07 2.45 -6.48
C GLN A 548 -16.66 3.82 -6.80
N THR A 549 -15.83 4.72 -7.32
CA THR A 549 -16.24 6.08 -7.69
C THR A 549 -17.23 6.07 -8.84
N PHE A 550 -16.96 5.34 -9.92
CA PHE A 550 -17.87 5.27 -11.07
C PHE A 550 -19.15 4.51 -10.75
N ASN A 551 -19.09 3.45 -9.93
CA ASN A 551 -20.29 2.75 -9.46
C ASN A 551 -21.17 3.69 -8.63
N SER A 552 -20.57 4.40 -7.66
CA SER A 552 -21.25 5.39 -6.83
C SER A 552 -21.88 6.52 -7.66
N LEU A 553 -21.15 7.04 -8.66
CA LEU A 553 -21.69 8.04 -9.57
C LEU A 553 -22.82 7.47 -10.46
N GLY A 554 -22.76 6.19 -10.81
CA GLY A 554 -23.83 5.49 -11.54
C GLY A 554 -25.11 5.40 -10.70
N GLU A 555 -24.99 5.01 -9.44
CA GLU A 555 -26.12 4.94 -8.48
C GLU A 555 -26.77 6.31 -8.25
N LEU A 556 -25.97 7.38 -8.24
CA LEU A 556 -26.46 8.76 -8.13
C LEU A 556 -27.01 9.32 -9.46
N GLY A 557 -26.93 8.58 -10.56
CA GLY A 557 -27.31 9.07 -11.90
C GLY A 557 -26.38 10.17 -12.44
N LEU A 558 -25.17 10.30 -11.88
CA LEU A 558 -24.19 11.34 -12.18
C LEU A 558 -23.11 10.91 -13.17
N LEU A 559 -23.04 9.64 -13.58
CA LEU A 559 -21.99 9.13 -14.49
C LEU A 559 -21.93 9.90 -15.84
N ASN A 560 -23.08 10.35 -16.33
CA ASN A 560 -23.18 11.12 -17.58
C ASN A 560 -23.09 12.64 -17.37
N ASN A 561 -23.03 13.12 -16.12
CA ASN A 561 -22.88 14.54 -15.81
C ASN A 561 -21.56 15.08 -16.38
N THR A 562 -21.57 16.32 -16.89
CA THR A 562 -20.41 16.96 -17.53
C THR A 562 -19.33 17.40 -16.53
N LEU A 563 -19.67 17.52 -15.24
CA LEU A 563 -18.70 17.81 -14.18
C LEU A 563 -17.91 16.57 -13.75
N MET A 564 -18.44 15.37 -13.99
CA MET A 564 -17.88 14.12 -13.46
C MET A 564 -16.85 13.52 -14.42
N PRO A 565 -15.77 12.91 -13.90
CA PRO A 565 -14.84 12.16 -14.73
C PRO A 565 -15.55 11.01 -15.45
N LYS A 566 -14.98 10.59 -16.58
CA LYS A 566 -15.42 9.40 -17.31
C LYS A 566 -14.56 8.20 -16.93
N PRO A 567 -15.11 6.97 -16.98
CA PRO A 567 -14.34 5.75 -16.78
C PRO A 567 -13.13 5.67 -17.70
N PHE A 568 -12.11 4.94 -17.27
CA PHE A 568 -10.92 4.67 -18.08
C PHE A 568 -11.31 4.03 -19.43
N PRO A 569 -10.55 4.32 -20.51
CA PRO A 569 -10.79 3.72 -21.82
C PRO A 569 -10.55 2.22 -21.85
N LEU A 570 -9.73 1.70 -20.93
CA LEU A 570 -9.48 0.28 -20.74
C LEU A 570 -9.89 -0.13 -19.33
N THR A 571 -10.68 -1.19 -19.20
CA THR A 571 -11.20 -1.66 -17.90
C THR A 571 -10.12 -2.29 -17.01
N GLY A 572 -8.95 -2.60 -17.57
CA GLY A 572 -7.76 -3.05 -16.83
C GLY A 572 -6.95 -1.91 -16.19
N MET A 573 -7.33 -0.65 -16.39
CA MET A 573 -6.73 0.51 -15.73
C MET A 573 -7.51 0.89 -14.48
N THR A 574 -6.79 1.34 -13.45
CA THR A 574 -7.39 1.81 -12.20
C THR A 574 -6.56 2.89 -11.55
N SER A 575 -7.19 3.65 -10.66
CA SER A 575 -6.53 4.56 -9.75
C SER A 575 -7.18 4.48 -8.37
N ASN A 576 -6.36 4.62 -7.34
CA ASN A 576 -6.79 4.80 -5.95
C ASN A 576 -6.34 6.18 -5.48
N TYR A 577 -7.06 6.76 -4.52
CA TYR A 577 -6.69 8.03 -3.90
C TYR A 577 -7.21 8.14 -2.47
N ALA A 578 -6.43 8.84 -1.64
CA ALA A 578 -6.87 9.23 -0.30
C ALA A 578 -8.01 10.26 -0.39
N ILE A 579 -9.03 10.07 0.45
CA ILE A 579 -10.22 10.95 0.45
C ILE A 579 -10.39 11.78 1.71
N LYS A 580 -9.61 11.53 2.76
CA LYS A 580 -9.69 12.22 4.06
C LYS A 580 -8.33 12.69 4.50
N GLU A 581 -8.26 13.89 5.05
CA GLU A 581 -7.12 14.32 5.83
C GLU A 581 -7.30 13.90 7.27
N VAL A 582 -6.20 13.63 7.96
CA VAL A 582 -6.19 13.33 9.39
C VAL A 582 -5.35 14.39 10.08
N TYR A 583 -5.90 15.03 11.10
CA TYR A 583 -5.22 16.11 11.83
C TYR A 583 -4.64 15.63 13.13
N SER A 584 -3.45 16.14 13.48
CA SER A 584 -2.84 15.91 14.79
C SER A 584 -3.74 16.45 15.91
N LYS A 585 -3.78 15.75 17.05
CA LYS A 585 -4.48 16.24 18.24
C LYS A 585 -3.64 17.19 19.08
N ILE A 586 -2.31 17.10 18.98
CA ILE A 586 -1.38 18.00 19.66
C ILE A 586 -1.23 19.31 18.88
N ASN A 587 -1.16 19.22 17.55
CA ASN A 587 -1.09 20.37 16.64
C ASN A 587 -2.30 20.35 15.67
N PRO A 588 -3.45 20.95 16.02
CA PRO A 588 -4.71 20.79 15.27
C PRO A 588 -4.71 21.24 13.80
N ASP A 589 -3.69 21.97 13.36
CA ASP A 589 -3.52 22.43 11.97
C ASP A 589 -2.57 21.54 11.14
N ASP A 590 -1.86 20.60 11.79
CA ASP A 590 -0.94 19.68 11.13
C ASP A 590 -1.68 18.50 10.51
N ILE A 591 -1.48 18.29 9.21
CA ILE A 591 -1.97 17.11 8.48
C ILE A 591 -0.97 15.97 8.70
N LEU A 592 -1.41 14.93 9.40
CA LEU A 592 -0.55 13.82 9.85
C LEU A 592 0.17 13.09 8.70
N ASP A 593 -0.42 13.02 7.50
CA ASP A 593 0.19 12.43 6.31
C ASP A 593 1.41 13.23 5.79
N PHE A 594 1.52 14.52 6.14
CA PHE A 594 2.60 15.41 5.71
C PHE A 594 3.50 15.85 6.88
N THR A 595 3.27 15.36 8.09
CA THR A 595 4.09 15.68 9.27
C THR A 595 5.16 14.61 9.50
N PHE A 596 6.42 15.04 9.61
CA PHE A 596 7.52 14.16 9.98
C PHE A 596 7.44 13.80 11.47
N LYS A 597 7.52 12.51 11.80
CA LYS A 597 7.20 11.97 13.12
C LYS A 597 8.34 11.14 13.66
N PRO A 598 9.44 11.78 14.11
CA PRO A 598 10.62 11.05 14.54
C PRO A 598 10.30 10.18 15.75
N ALA A 599 10.74 8.93 15.72
CA ALA A 599 10.66 8.08 16.90
C ALA A 599 11.53 8.62 18.05
N ASP A 600 11.08 8.42 19.29
CA ASP A 600 11.82 8.81 20.50
C ASP A 600 13.18 8.12 20.60
N PHE A 601 13.25 6.89 20.06
CA PHE A 601 14.45 6.09 20.04
C PHE A 601 14.70 5.49 18.65
N ARG A 602 15.99 5.37 18.33
CA ARG A 602 16.48 4.81 17.09
C ARG A 602 17.27 3.53 17.37
N LEU A 603 16.87 2.43 16.75
CA LEU A 603 17.66 1.20 16.69
C LEU A 603 18.14 0.95 15.26
N PHE A 604 19.25 0.25 15.12
CA PHE A 604 19.71 -0.28 13.84
C PHE A 604 19.73 -1.80 13.91
N TYR A 605 19.56 -2.42 12.76
CA TYR A 605 19.81 -3.85 12.65
C TYR A 605 21.31 -4.11 12.81
N ASP A 606 21.63 -5.19 13.53
CA ASP A 606 22.95 -5.80 13.64
C ASP A 606 22.86 -7.27 13.21
N GLU A 607 23.99 -7.98 13.21
CA GLU A 607 24.05 -9.38 12.78
C GLU A 607 23.17 -10.33 13.60
N LYS A 608 22.76 -9.92 14.81
CA LYS A 608 21.98 -10.76 15.73
C LYS A 608 20.49 -10.40 15.68
N ASN A 609 20.15 -9.14 15.88
CA ASN A 609 18.75 -8.69 16.04
C ASN A 609 17.96 -8.76 14.71
N VAL A 610 18.64 -8.79 13.55
CA VAL A 610 17.97 -8.92 12.25
C VAL A 610 17.40 -10.32 12.05
N ARG A 611 18.09 -11.34 12.59
CA ARG A 611 17.73 -12.76 12.52
C ARG A 611 16.93 -13.24 13.74
N ASN A 612 17.08 -12.59 14.89
CA ASN A 612 16.45 -13.00 16.14
C ASN A 612 15.55 -11.88 16.71
N PHE A 613 14.23 -12.10 16.65
CA PHE A 613 13.23 -11.17 17.16
C PHE A 613 13.26 -11.02 18.68
N SER A 614 13.62 -12.06 19.44
CA SER A 614 13.76 -11.97 20.90
C SER A 614 14.80 -10.92 21.30
N ILE A 615 15.94 -10.88 20.60
CA ILE A 615 16.99 -9.87 20.82
C ILE A 615 16.47 -8.47 20.48
N LEU A 616 15.81 -8.29 19.33
CA LEU A 616 15.23 -7.01 18.93
C LEU A 616 14.18 -6.52 19.95
N TRP A 617 13.27 -7.39 20.35
CA TRP A 617 12.25 -7.08 21.34
C TRP A 617 12.84 -6.76 22.71
N SER A 618 13.89 -7.46 23.14
CA SER A 618 14.63 -7.11 24.37
C SER A 618 15.29 -5.72 24.27
N GLN A 619 15.86 -5.37 23.12
CA GLN A 619 16.44 -4.04 22.90
C GLN A 619 15.37 -2.94 22.99
N ALA A 620 14.19 -3.16 22.42
CA ALA A 620 13.07 -2.22 22.53
C ALA A 620 12.53 -2.14 23.97
N ALA A 621 12.29 -3.28 24.63
CA ALA A 621 11.77 -3.34 26.00
C ALA A 621 12.70 -2.66 27.03
N ALA A 622 14.01 -2.72 26.81
CA ALA A 622 15.00 -2.06 27.66
C ALA A 622 14.86 -0.52 27.66
N LEU A 623 14.21 0.06 26.65
CA LEU A 623 13.97 1.50 26.55
C LEU A 623 12.73 1.95 27.32
N ILE A 624 11.85 1.04 27.76
CA ILE A 624 10.66 1.38 28.56
C ILE A 624 11.08 2.02 29.89
N GLY A 625 10.63 3.27 30.10
CA GLY A 625 10.97 4.10 31.26
C GLY A 625 12.26 4.91 31.12
N SER A 626 12.96 4.80 29.99
CA SER A 626 14.13 5.64 29.69
C SER A 626 13.70 7.03 29.25
N LYS A 627 14.50 8.06 29.57
CA LYS A 627 14.34 9.38 28.94
C LYS A 627 14.88 9.33 27.52
N SER A 628 14.12 9.85 26.56
CA SER A 628 14.59 10.01 25.19
C SER A 628 15.91 10.81 25.17
N LYS A 629 16.85 10.39 24.33
CA LYS A 629 18.13 11.06 24.12
C LYS A 629 18.06 12.14 23.02
N THR A 630 16.89 12.36 22.40
CA THR A 630 16.71 13.22 21.24
C THR A 630 16.04 14.56 21.56
N ASN A 631 16.53 15.25 22.59
CA ASN A 631 16.41 16.70 22.70
C ASN A 631 17.73 17.36 22.30
#